data_AF-A0A1V3RJ69-F1
#
_entry.id   AF-A0A1V3RJ69-F1
#
_cell.length_a   1.000
_cell.length_b   1.000
_cell.length_c   1.000
_cell.angle_alpha   90.00
_cell.angle_beta   90.00
_cell.angle_gamma   90.00
#
_symmetry.space_group_name_H-M   'P 1'
#
loop_
_entity.id
_entity.type
_entity.pdbx_description
1 polymer ?
#
loop_
_entity_poly.entity_id
_entity_poly.type
_entity_poly.pdbx_seq_one_letter_code
_entity_poly.pdbx_strand_id
1 'polypeptide(L)'
;MLPITLIILGGILLIAGIVLLLKSPKSESLNQVILAVKADGIMTPKEEKLIREVAQSEGKNADAAIAQIRKELEESEEGSETELIDVNQKAGLDFEKFVVQKFDRKYFDIRNWAGDKFVEGRYADTTTQPDVQLSLKLRGNSYPFAVECKWRNQPKGEFVRFANDGQLERYKTFGQRENYPVFIVLGIGGKPSDPAELYIIPLLDLNKPILHRGALGKYRKKVDSDFFFDQELNNLR
;
A
#
# COMPACT_ATOMS: atom_id res chain seq x y z
N MET A 1 -59.05 -32.53 -4.94
CA MET A 1 -58.45 -32.24 -3.61
C MET A 1 -56.92 -32.44 -3.56
N LEU A 2 -56.29 -33.09 -4.55
CA LEU A 2 -54.83 -33.33 -4.59
C LEU A 2 -53.88 -32.14 -4.90
N PRO A 3 -54.26 -31.06 -5.60
CA PRO A 3 -53.27 -30.02 -5.95
C PRO A 3 -52.93 -29.10 -4.79
N ILE A 4 -53.87 -28.91 -3.85
CA ILE A 4 -53.70 -28.01 -2.69
C ILE A 4 -52.74 -28.62 -1.66
N THR A 5 -52.77 -29.94 -1.47
CA THR A 5 -51.88 -30.64 -0.54
C THR A 5 -50.43 -30.64 -1.01
N LEU A 6 -50.17 -30.73 -2.33
CA LEU A 6 -48.81 -30.66 -2.89
C LEU A 6 -48.18 -29.27 -2.71
N ILE A 7 -48.98 -28.20 -2.87
CA ILE A 7 -48.51 -26.82 -2.72
C ILE A 7 -48.16 -26.52 -1.26
N ILE A 8 -48.98 -27.00 -0.31
CA ILE A 8 -48.72 -26.84 1.12
C ILE A 8 -47.46 -27.61 1.52
N LEU A 9 -47.27 -28.85 1.03
CA LEU A 9 -46.08 -29.65 1.34
C LEU A 9 -44.80 -29.03 0.77
N GLY A 10 -44.85 -28.47 -0.44
CA GLY A 10 -43.75 -27.74 -1.06
C GLY A 10 -43.36 -26.48 -0.28
N GLY A 11 -44.35 -25.73 0.23
CA GLY A 11 -44.11 -24.55 1.08
C GLY A 11 -43.42 -24.90 2.40
N ILE A 12 -43.83 -26.00 3.04
CA ILE A 12 -43.21 -26.46 4.30
C ILE A 12 -41.76 -26.91 4.07
N LEU A 13 -41.46 -27.62 2.97
CA LEU A 13 -40.10 -28.04 2.64
C LEU A 13 -39.19 -26.86 2.28
N LEU A 14 -39.72 -25.83 1.61
CA LEU A 14 -38.97 -24.61 1.29
C LEU A 14 -38.63 -23.84 2.57
N ILE A 15 -39.58 -23.72 3.50
CA ILE A 15 -39.35 -23.05 4.80
C ILE A 15 -38.36 -23.87 5.64
N ALA A 16 -38.49 -25.19 5.69
CA ALA A 16 -37.54 -26.05 6.39
C ALA A 16 -36.12 -25.96 5.78
N GLY A 17 -36.01 -25.89 4.44
CA GLY A 17 -34.75 -25.68 3.74
C GLY A 17 -34.12 -24.32 4.02
N ILE A 18 -34.93 -23.25 4.05
CA ILE A 18 -34.48 -21.90 4.41
C ILE A 18 -34.06 -21.83 5.89
N VAL A 19 -34.78 -22.49 6.80
CA VAL A 19 -34.42 -22.57 8.22
C VAL A 19 -33.14 -23.38 8.43
N LEU A 20 -32.92 -24.45 7.65
CA LEU A 20 -31.66 -25.21 7.66
C LEU A 20 -30.48 -24.41 7.08
N LEU A 21 -30.70 -23.62 6.02
CA LEU A 21 -29.70 -22.72 5.44
C LEU A 21 -29.35 -21.55 6.36
N LEU A 22 -30.30 -21.05 7.15
CA LEU A 22 -30.10 -19.95 8.10
C LEU A 22 -29.51 -20.42 9.44
N LYS A 23 -29.49 -21.72 9.74
CA LYS A 23 -29.10 -22.26 11.05
C LYS A 23 -27.82 -23.10 11.05
N SER A 24 -26.81 -22.71 10.26
CA SER A 24 -25.46 -23.26 10.43
C SER A 24 -24.39 -22.18 10.37
N PRO A 25 -24.07 -21.50 11.50
CA PRO A 25 -22.78 -20.84 11.62
C PRO A 25 -21.72 -21.96 11.57
N LYS A 26 -20.85 -21.93 10.56
CA LYS A 26 -19.66 -22.78 10.55
C LYS A 26 -18.87 -22.44 11.81
N SER A 27 -18.82 -23.34 12.79
CA SER A 27 -17.95 -23.15 13.95
C SER A 27 -16.51 -23.27 13.44
N GLU A 28 -15.84 -22.13 13.25
CA GLU A 28 -14.42 -22.11 12.91
C GLU A 28 -13.65 -22.73 14.07
N SER A 29 -12.74 -23.66 13.77
CA SER A 29 -11.88 -24.26 14.79
C SER A 29 -10.76 -23.30 15.16
N LEU A 30 -10.28 -23.39 16.41
CA LEU A 30 -9.22 -22.53 16.92
C LEU A 30 -7.99 -22.53 16.00
N ASN A 31 -7.64 -23.68 15.44
CA ASN A 31 -6.51 -23.81 14.51
C ASN A 31 -6.71 -23.03 13.21
N GLN A 32 -7.94 -22.91 12.69
CA GLN A 32 -8.24 -22.14 11.49
C GLN A 32 -8.13 -20.64 11.76
N VAL A 33 -8.64 -20.19 12.90
CA VAL A 33 -8.52 -18.79 13.35
C VAL A 33 -7.05 -18.41 13.56
N ILE A 34 -6.25 -19.31 14.17
CA ILE A 34 -4.82 -19.11 14.37
C ILE A 34 -4.07 -18.98 13.03
N LEU A 35 -4.36 -19.85 12.05
CA LEU A 35 -3.73 -19.79 10.74
C LEU A 35 -4.06 -18.49 10.00
N ALA A 36 -5.29 -17.98 10.14
CA ALA A 36 -5.70 -16.71 9.55
C ALA A 36 -4.93 -15.53 10.17
N VAL A 37 -4.84 -15.47 11.50
CA VAL A 37 -4.09 -14.41 12.21
C VAL A 37 -2.60 -14.45 11.89
N LYS A 38 -2.01 -15.65 11.79
CA LYS A 38 -0.61 -15.81 11.36
C LYS A 38 -0.38 -15.35 9.91
N ALA A 39 -1.36 -15.52 9.03
CA ALA A 39 -1.25 -15.07 7.64
C ALA A 39 -1.39 -13.55 7.49
N ASP A 40 -2.13 -12.89 8.40
CA ASP A 40 -2.24 -11.43 8.44
C ASP A 40 -1.03 -10.77 9.11
N GLY A 41 -0.28 -11.53 9.92
CA GLY A 41 0.97 -11.09 10.56
C GLY A 41 0.76 -10.10 11.70
N ILE A 42 -0.48 -9.70 11.99
CA ILE A 42 -0.84 -8.77 13.06
C ILE A 42 -2.08 -9.32 13.75
N MET A 43 -2.08 -9.37 15.09
CA MET A 43 -3.27 -9.74 15.87
C MET A 43 -4.05 -8.48 16.28
N THR A 44 -5.25 -8.29 15.72
CA THR A 44 -6.14 -7.16 16.05
C THR A 44 -7.03 -7.46 17.27
N PRO A 45 -7.60 -6.43 17.95
CA PRO A 45 -8.53 -6.64 19.07
C PRO A 45 -9.79 -7.46 18.73
N LYS A 46 -10.21 -7.44 17.46
CA LYS A 46 -11.36 -8.24 16.98
C LYS A 46 -11.00 -9.72 16.89
N GLU A 47 -9.81 -10.02 16.39
CA GLU A 47 -9.30 -11.39 16.27
C GLU A 47 -8.95 -11.97 17.62
N GLU A 48 -8.41 -11.17 18.54
CA GLU A 48 -8.19 -11.60 19.92
C GLU A 48 -9.51 -12.01 20.57
N LYS A 49 -10.58 -11.22 20.41
CA LYS A 49 -11.90 -11.55 20.93
C LYS A 49 -12.43 -12.86 20.34
N LEU A 50 -12.28 -13.05 19.03
CA LEU A 50 -12.68 -14.28 18.33
C LEU A 50 -11.89 -15.50 18.84
N ILE A 51 -10.58 -15.37 19.01
CA ILE A 51 -9.70 -16.42 19.57
C ILE A 51 -10.16 -16.79 20.99
N ARG A 52 -10.52 -15.80 21.83
CA ARG A 52 -11.02 -16.06 23.19
C ARG A 52 -12.32 -16.84 23.17
N GLU A 53 -13.28 -16.43 22.34
CA GLU A 53 -14.58 -17.09 22.22
C GLU A 53 -14.45 -18.53 21.71
N VAL A 54 -13.61 -18.74 20.68
CA VAL A 54 -13.36 -20.06 20.10
C VAL A 54 -12.58 -20.96 21.07
N ALA A 55 -11.53 -20.44 21.72
CA ALA A 55 -10.75 -21.21 22.70
C ALA A 55 -11.60 -21.63 23.91
N GLN A 56 -12.47 -20.76 24.41
CA GLN A 56 -13.42 -21.08 25.48
C GLN A 56 -14.43 -22.14 25.04
N SER A 57 -14.96 -22.06 23.82
CA SER A 57 -15.90 -23.07 23.30
C SER A 57 -15.24 -24.44 23.08
N GLU A 58 -13.93 -24.48 22.82
CA GLU A 58 -13.14 -25.71 22.71
C GLU A 58 -12.57 -26.21 24.06
N GLY A 59 -12.89 -25.55 25.19
CA GLY A 59 -12.39 -25.92 26.51
C GLY A 59 -10.89 -25.69 26.72
N LYS A 60 -10.27 -24.84 25.90
CA LYS A 60 -8.84 -24.51 25.94
C LYS A 60 -8.61 -23.21 26.72
N ASN A 61 -7.40 -23.07 27.29
CA ASN A 61 -7.01 -21.83 27.97
C ASN A 61 -6.74 -20.74 26.92
N ALA A 62 -7.67 -19.78 26.83
CA ALA A 62 -7.60 -18.67 25.89
C ALA A 62 -6.37 -17.80 26.07
N ASP A 63 -5.96 -17.53 27.32
CA ASP A 63 -4.80 -16.68 27.61
C ASP A 63 -3.49 -17.34 27.21
N ALA A 64 -3.36 -18.65 27.44
CA ALA A 64 -2.20 -19.42 26.99
C ALA A 64 -2.10 -19.48 25.46
N ALA A 65 -3.23 -19.65 24.76
CA ALA A 65 -3.27 -19.65 23.30
C ALA A 65 -2.85 -18.29 22.73
N ILE A 66 -3.35 -17.18 23.30
CA ILE A 66 -2.99 -15.83 22.87
C ILE A 66 -1.52 -15.54 23.14
N ALA A 67 -1.00 -15.90 24.31
CA ALA A 67 0.40 -15.72 24.65
C ALA A 67 1.34 -16.49 23.71
N GLN A 68 0.98 -17.72 23.35
CA GLN A 68 1.75 -18.52 22.40
C GLN A 68 1.74 -17.92 20.99
N ILE A 69 0.58 -17.45 20.50
CA ILE A 69 0.50 -16.82 19.17
C ILE A 69 1.31 -15.53 19.14
N ARG A 70 1.23 -14.69 20.19
CA ARG A 70 2.01 -13.45 20.29
C ARG A 70 3.50 -13.73 20.26
N LYS A 71 3.96 -14.71 21.05
CA LYS A 71 5.36 -15.13 21.08
C LYS A 71 5.82 -15.68 19.72
N GLU A 72 5.00 -16.48 19.05
CA GLU A 72 5.33 -17.02 17.72
C GLU A 72 5.33 -15.94 16.62
N LEU A 73 4.50 -14.89 16.75
CA LEU A 73 4.55 -13.70 15.88
C LEU A 73 5.85 -12.91 16.12
N GLU A 74 6.18 -12.60 17.38
CA GLU A 74 7.40 -11.88 17.76
C GLU A 74 8.69 -12.62 17.35
N GLU A 75 8.76 -13.94 17.55
CA GLU A 75 9.92 -14.77 17.14
C GLU A 75 10.04 -14.92 15.60
N SER A 76 8.93 -14.76 14.86
CA SER A 76 8.94 -14.74 13.40
C SER A 76 9.30 -13.36 12.82
N GLU A 77 9.08 -12.31 13.60
CA GLU A 77 9.35 -10.91 13.25
C GLU A 77 10.84 -10.57 13.38
N GLU A 78 11.52 -10.90 14.49
CA GLU A 78 12.89 -10.39 14.72
C GLU A 78 13.95 -10.81 13.67
N GLY A 79 13.85 -12.03 13.12
CA GLY A 79 14.75 -12.52 12.06
C GLY A 79 14.33 -12.13 10.65
N SER A 80 13.03 -11.97 10.39
CA SER A 80 12.51 -11.63 9.07
C SER A 80 12.39 -10.13 8.85
N GLU A 81 12.01 -9.36 9.87
CA GLU A 81 11.83 -7.91 9.77
C GLU A 81 13.13 -7.19 9.46
N THR A 82 14.25 -7.51 10.13
CA THR A 82 15.53 -6.84 9.87
C THR A 82 15.97 -7.06 8.40
N GLU A 83 15.84 -8.28 7.89
CA GLU A 83 16.14 -8.61 6.49
C GLU A 83 15.12 -8.00 5.53
N LEU A 84 13.82 -8.02 5.85
CA LEU A 84 12.76 -7.43 5.04
C LEU A 84 12.86 -5.90 5.00
N ILE A 85 13.26 -5.25 6.09
CA ILE A 85 13.51 -3.80 6.17
C ILE A 85 14.67 -3.46 5.24
N ASP A 86 15.81 -4.16 5.32
CA ASP A 86 16.96 -3.92 4.46
C ASP A 86 16.62 -4.16 2.97
N VAL A 87 15.88 -5.24 2.67
CA VAL A 87 15.39 -5.53 1.30
C VAL A 87 14.45 -4.43 0.79
N ASN A 88 13.52 -3.95 1.61
CA ASN A 88 12.58 -2.90 1.22
C ASN A 88 13.26 -1.54 1.06
N GLN A 89 14.19 -1.19 1.95
CA GLN A 89 15.00 0.03 1.85
C GLN A 89 15.86 0.01 0.58
N LYS A 90 16.51 -1.11 0.30
CA LYS A 90 17.27 -1.32 -0.94
C LYS A 90 16.39 -1.20 -2.17
N ALA A 91 15.19 -1.80 -2.15
CA ALA A 91 14.25 -1.70 -3.25
C ALA A 91 13.77 -0.26 -3.49
N GLY A 92 13.47 0.50 -2.42
CA GLY A 92 13.12 1.92 -2.51
C GLY A 92 14.24 2.73 -3.17
N LEU A 93 15.47 2.60 -2.66
CA LEU A 93 16.64 3.30 -3.18
C LEU A 93 16.95 2.95 -4.64
N ASP A 94 16.82 1.68 -5.03
CA ASP A 94 17.05 1.25 -6.41
C ASP A 94 15.99 1.81 -7.37
N PHE A 95 14.74 1.95 -6.91
CA PHE A 95 13.71 2.63 -7.69
C PHE A 95 13.95 4.14 -7.79
N GLU A 96 14.37 4.80 -6.71
CA GLU A 96 14.74 6.22 -6.75
C GLU A 96 15.87 6.47 -7.76
N LYS A 97 16.92 5.64 -7.75
CA LYS A 97 18.01 5.72 -8.74
C LYS A 97 17.49 5.57 -10.17
N PHE A 98 16.59 4.60 -10.39
CA PHE A 98 15.94 4.41 -11.70
C PHE A 98 15.20 5.68 -12.14
N VAL A 99 14.43 6.30 -11.25
CA VAL A 99 13.68 7.54 -11.55
C VAL A 99 14.64 8.70 -11.83
N VAL A 100 15.68 8.90 -11.01
CA VAL A 100 16.68 9.96 -11.21
C VAL A 100 17.37 9.82 -12.57
N GLN A 101 17.67 8.60 -13.01
CA GLN A 101 18.30 8.34 -14.31
C GLN A 101 17.42 8.69 -15.52
N LYS A 102 16.10 8.87 -15.34
CA LYS A 102 15.19 9.32 -16.41
C LYS A 102 15.28 10.80 -16.70
N PHE A 103 15.97 11.58 -15.86
CA PHE A 103 16.17 13.01 -16.08
C PHE A 103 17.54 13.26 -16.72
N ASP A 104 17.54 13.87 -17.91
CA ASP A 104 18.79 14.24 -18.58
C ASP A 104 19.55 15.31 -17.76
N ARG A 105 20.73 14.93 -17.28
CA ARG A 105 21.63 15.76 -16.47
C ARG A 105 22.04 17.07 -17.12
N LYS A 106 21.89 17.21 -18.44
CA LYS A 106 22.12 18.47 -19.16
C LYS A 106 21.05 19.52 -18.82
N TYR A 107 19.83 19.08 -18.54
CA TYR A 107 18.68 19.95 -18.35
C TYR A 107 18.17 19.94 -16.91
N PHE A 108 18.48 18.93 -16.11
CA PHE A 108 17.95 18.79 -14.76
C PHE A 108 19.06 18.78 -13.70
N ASP A 109 18.89 19.63 -12.69
CA ASP A 109 19.69 19.60 -11.47
C ASP A 109 18.91 18.92 -10.34
N ILE A 110 19.57 18.05 -9.58
CA ILE A 110 19.05 17.55 -8.31
C ILE A 110 19.31 18.62 -7.25
N ARG A 111 18.24 19.16 -6.66
CA ARG A 111 18.31 20.14 -5.56
C ARG A 111 18.40 19.48 -4.20
N ASN A 112 17.65 18.40 -4.03
CA ASN A 112 17.65 17.59 -2.82
C ASN A 112 17.34 16.15 -3.20
N TRP A 113 17.97 15.21 -2.51
CA TRP A 113 17.62 13.80 -2.55
C TRP A 113 17.49 13.38 -1.10
N ALA A 114 16.25 13.34 -0.62
CA ALA A 114 15.94 12.98 0.74
C ALA A 114 16.36 11.53 0.99
N GLY A 115 16.81 11.26 2.22
CA GLY A 115 17.04 9.92 2.69
C GLY A 115 16.52 9.81 4.11
N ASP A 116 16.18 8.60 4.52
CA ASP A 116 15.73 8.29 5.88
C ASP A 116 16.90 8.42 6.86
N LYS A 117 17.17 9.65 7.29
CA LYS A 117 18.15 9.95 8.34
C LYS A 117 17.40 10.15 9.65
N PHE A 118 17.46 9.15 10.51
CA PHE A 118 16.89 9.21 11.85
C PHE A 118 17.88 8.66 12.90
N VAL A 119 17.78 9.20 14.11
CA VAL A 119 18.51 8.69 15.29
C VAL A 119 17.60 8.84 16.51
N GLU A 120 17.39 7.77 17.26
CA GLU A 120 16.60 7.78 18.52
C GLU A 120 15.21 8.44 18.37
N GLY A 121 14.50 8.16 17.28
CA GLY A 121 13.17 8.73 17.01
C GLY A 121 13.16 10.20 16.56
N ARG A 122 14.34 10.82 16.39
CA ARG A 122 14.48 12.13 15.74
C ARG A 122 14.68 11.93 14.26
N TYR A 123 13.76 12.48 13.46
CA TYR A 123 13.82 12.44 12.01
C TYR A 123 14.35 13.77 11.50
N ALA A 124 15.19 13.75 10.46
CA ALA A 124 15.48 14.97 9.72
C ALA A 124 14.18 15.50 9.09
N ASP A 125 13.98 16.82 9.06
CA ASP A 125 12.80 17.44 8.41
C ASP A 125 12.63 16.97 6.97
N THR A 126 13.73 16.70 6.27
CA THR A 126 13.75 16.17 4.89
C THR A 126 13.11 14.80 4.75
N THR A 127 13.06 14.00 5.81
CA THR A 127 12.42 12.67 5.83
C THR A 127 10.91 12.75 5.55
N THR A 128 10.31 13.92 5.76
CA THR A 128 8.88 14.14 5.53
C THR A 128 8.54 14.73 4.16
N GLN A 129 9.57 15.11 3.38
CA GLN A 129 9.45 15.75 2.08
C GLN A 129 9.47 14.69 0.97
N PRO A 130 9.11 15.04 -0.27
CA PRO A 130 9.23 14.11 -1.38
C PRO A 130 10.67 13.64 -1.60
N ASP A 131 10.84 12.38 -2.00
CA ASP A 131 12.14 11.70 -2.12
C ASP A 131 13.18 12.50 -2.92
N VAL A 132 12.80 13.11 -4.05
CA VAL A 132 13.73 13.87 -4.90
C VAL A 132 13.13 15.22 -5.28
N GLN A 133 13.91 16.29 -5.08
CA GLN A 133 13.59 17.63 -5.57
C GLN A 133 14.54 17.98 -6.71
N LEU A 134 13.97 18.39 -7.84
CA LEU A 134 14.70 18.64 -9.09
C LEU A 134 14.44 20.06 -9.57
N SER A 135 15.23 20.50 -10.53
CA SER A 135 14.89 21.67 -11.31
C SER A 135 15.32 21.56 -12.76
N LEU A 136 14.38 21.87 -13.65
CA LEU A 136 14.65 22.09 -15.05
C LEU A 136 15.39 23.42 -15.23
N LYS A 137 16.49 23.39 -15.98
CA LYS A 137 17.26 24.55 -16.44
C LYS A 137 16.94 24.80 -17.90
N LEU A 138 16.28 25.93 -18.16
CA LEU A 138 15.93 26.34 -19.52
C LEU A 138 16.15 27.83 -19.70
N ARG A 139 17.01 28.20 -20.66
CA ARG A 139 17.30 29.61 -21.01
C ARG A 139 17.70 30.48 -19.81
N GLY A 140 18.48 29.92 -18.89
CA GLY A 140 18.92 30.62 -17.67
C GLY A 140 17.89 30.64 -16.53
N ASN A 141 16.65 30.21 -16.78
CA ASN A 141 15.63 30.07 -15.75
C ASN A 141 15.69 28.69 -15.09
N SER A 142 15.19 28.62 -13.86
CA SER A 142 15.15 27.40 -13.05
C SER A 142 13.72 27.14 -12.62
N TYR A 143 13.17 26.00 -13.03
CA TYR A 143 11.80 25.59 -12.73
C TYR A 143 11.84 24.40 -11.77
N PRO A 144 11.57 24.59 -10.47
CA PRO A 144 11.60 23.50 -9.51
C PRO A 144 10.35 22.62 -9.55
N PHE A 145 10.54 21.36 -9.21
CA PHE A 145 9.47 20.41 -8.93
C PHE A 145 10.00 19.29 -8.03
N ALA A 146 9.13 18.45 -7.51
CA ALA A 146 9.51 17.32 -6.67
C ALA A 146 8.82 16.02 -7.10
N VAL A 147 9.48 14.90 -6.85
CA VAL A 147 8.97 13.56 -7.13
C VAL A 147 9.10 12.69 -5.88
N GLU A 148 7.99 12.04 -5.53
CA GLU A 148 7.95 10.95 -4.57
C GLU A 148 8.03 9.63 -5.33
N CYS A 149 8.95 8.77 -4.96
CA CYS A 149 9.22 7.50 -5.61
C CYS A 149 8.55 6.36 -4.82
N LYS A 150 7.68 5.59 -5.49
CA LYS A 150 7.05 4.42 -4.89
C LYS A 150 7.08 3.25 -5.84
N TRP A 151 7.73 2.17 -5.42
CA TRP A 151 7.68 0.89 -6.12
C TRP A 151 6.80 -0.12 -5.39
N ARG A 152 6.08 -0.94 -6.15
CA ARG A 152 5.23 -2.02 -5.65
C ARG A 152 5.46 -3.28 -6.48
N ASN A 153 6.07 -4.30 -5.89
CA ASN A 153 6.33 -5.56 -6.59
C ASN A 153 5.06 -6.17 -7.18
N GLN A 154 4.07 -6.47 -6.36
CA GLN A 154 2.79 -7.05 -6.82
C GLN A 154 1.65 -6.53 -5.95
N PRO A 155 1.04 -5.38 -6.29
CA PRO A 155 -0.12 -4.89 -5.54
C PRO A 155 -1.25 -5.93 -5.63
N LYS A 156 -1.72 -6.45 -4.50
CA LYS A 156 -2.87 -7.37 -4.48
C LYS A 156 -4.18 -6.58 -4.63
N GLY A 157 -5.09 -7.08 -5.46
CA GLY A 157 -6.41 -6.49 -5.67
C GLY A 157 -6.44 -5.29 -6.62
N GLU A 158 -7.61 -4.63 -6.65
CA GLU A 158 -7.95 -3.60 -7.62
C GLU A 158 -7.40 -2.20 -7.29
N PHE A 159 -6.83 -2.02 -6.11
CA PHE A 159 -6.36 -0.72 -5.63
C PHE A 159 -4.86 -0.73 -5.34
N VAL A 160 -4.18 0.36 -5.68
CA VAL A 160 -2.75 0.55 -5.44
C VAL A 160 -2.55 1.72 -4.49
N ARG A 161 -2.07 1.42 -3.29
CA ARG A 161 -1.69 2.41 -2.28
C ARG A 161 -0.23 2.79 -2.43
N PHE A 162 0.04 4.09 -2.56
CA PHE A 162 1.39 4.65 -2.68
C PHE A 162 1.80 5.49 -1.46
N ALA A 163 0.85 5.86 -0.60
CA ALA A 163 1.12 6.58 0.66
C ALA A 163 0.11 6.20 1.76
N ASN A 164 0.36 6.64 3.00
CA ASN A 164 -0.69 6.84 3.99
C ASN A 164 -1.25 8.27 3.91
N ASP A 165 -2.36 8.55 4.61
CA ASP A 165 -3.02 9.86 4.52
C ASP A 165 -2.10 10.98 5.03
N GLY A 166 -1.36 10.75 6.11
CA GLY A 166 -0.39 11.69 6.64
C GLY A 166 0.75 12.01 5.67
N GLN A 167 1.26 11.02 4.95
CA GLN A 167 2.27 11.20 3.90
C GLN A 167 1.72 12.07 2.77
N LEU A 168 0.53 11.76 2.26
CA LEU A 168 -0.10 12.54 1.19
C LEU A 168 -0.26 14.01 1.58
N GLU A 169 -0.77 14.27 2.78
CA GLU A 169 -0.94 15.64 3.27
C GLU A 169 0.41 16.36 3.45
N ARG A 170 1.45 15.68 3.94
CA ARG A 170 2.79 16.27 4.02
C ARG A 170 3.34 16.67 2.65
N TYR A 171 3.16 15.83 1.62
CA TYR A 171 3.58 16.19 0.26
C TYR A 171 2.80 17.38 -0.29
N LYS A 172 1.50 17.48 0.02
CA LYS A 172 0.67 18.64 -0.38
C LYS A 172 1.11 19.91 0.33
N THR A 173 1.33 19.84 1.64
CA THR A 173 1.86 20.96 2.43
C THR A 173 3.23 21.40 1.92
N PHE A 174 4.11 20.44 1.60
CA PHE A 174 5.40 20.73 0.97
C PHE A 174 5.23 21.47 -0.37
N GLY A 175 4.40 20.94 -1.28
CA GLY A 175 4.18 21.55 -2.59
C GLY A 175 3.62 22.98 -2.49
N GLN A 176 2.70 23.22 -1.54
CA GLN A 176 2.16 24.55 -1.26
C GLN A 176 3.21 25.50 -0.67
N ARG A 177 3.97 25.04 0.33
CA ARG A 177 4.97 25.86 1.04
C ARG A 177 6.12 26.27 0.13
N GLU A 178 6.63 25.33 -0.67
CA GLU A 178 7.75 25.57 -1.59
C GLU A 178 7.31 26.16 -2.93
N ASN A 179 6.00 26.15 -3.22
CA ASN A 179 5.43 26.45 -4.53
C ASN A 179 5.98 25.53 -5.65
N TYR A 180 6.04 24.23 -5.36
CA TYR A 180 6.56 23.20 -6.29
C TYR A 180 5.41 22.34 -6.81
N PRO A 181 5.36 22.05 -8.13
CA PRO A 181 4.64 20.90 -8.63
C PRO A 181 5.22 19.61 -8.03
N VAL A 182 4.36 18.75 -7.51
CA VAL A 182 4.76 17.47 -6.89
C VAL A 182 4.12 16.33 -7.65
N PHE A 183 4.86 15.26 -7.88
CA PHE A 183 4.39 14.07 -8.58
C PHE A 183 4.69 12.82 -7.77
N ILE A 184 3.81 11.82 -7.83
CA ILE A 184 4.12 10.45 -7.43
C ILE A 184 4.59 9.72 -8.69
N VAL A 185 5.83 9.23 -8.67
CA VAL A 185 6.33 8.29 -9.66
C VAL A 185 6.13 6.89 -9.11
N LEU A 186 5.25 6.13 -9.75
CA LEU A 186 4.82 4.81 -9.29
C LEU A 186 5.30 3.72 -10.24
N GLY A 187 6.18 2.85 -9.75
CA GLY A 187 6.58 1.61 -10.43
C GLY A 187 5.78 0.41 -9.92
N ILE A 188 5.29 -0.42 -10.83
CA ILE A 188 4.57 -1.67 -10.49
C ILE A 188 5.24 -2.85 -11.19
N GLY A 189 5.45 -3.96 -10.48
CA GLY A 189 6.04 -5.17 -11.06
C GLY A 189 7.52 -5.05 -11.36
N GLY A 190 8.06 -6.11 -11.97
CA GLY A 190 9.46 -6.14 -12.43
C GLY A 190 10.45 -6.05 -11.27
N LYS A 191 11.56 -5.36 -11.52
CA LYS A 191 12.54 -4.99 -10.50
C LYS A 191 12.39 -3.50 -10.17
N PRO A 192 12.81 -3.03 -8.99
CA PRO A 192 12.83 -1.59 -8.71
C PRO A 192 13.64 -0.80 -9.73
N SER A 193 14.76 -1.36 -10.21
CA SER A 193 15.59 -0.75 -11.25
C SER A 193 15.03 -0.89 -12.67
N ASP A 194 13.97 -1.67 -12.86
CA ASP A 194 13.37 -2.01 -14.16
C ASP A 194 11.90 -2.45 -13.94
N PRO A 195 11.01 -1.49 -13.61
CA PRO A 195 9.62 -1.81 -13.27
C PRO A 195 8.86 -2.23 -14.52
N ALA A 196 7.94 -3.19 -14.37
CA ALA A 196 7.14 -3.65 -15.50
C ALA A 196 6.16 -2.56 -16.02
N GLU A 197 5.70 -1.71 -15.11
CA GLU A 197 4.81 -0.59 -15.41
C GLU A 197 5.27 0.66 -14.67
N LEU A 198 5.13 1.82 -15.31
CA LEU A 198 5.52 3.11 -14.76
C LEU A 198 4.40 4.14 -14.94
N TYR A 199 4.19 4.93 -13.89
CA TYR A 199 3.15 5.94 -13.85
C TYR A 199 3.69 7.24 -13.24
N ILE A 200 3.22 8.38 -13.74
CA ILE A 200 3.53 9.70 -13.20
C ILE A 200 2.20 10.37 -12.84
N ILE A 201 1.95 10.54 -11.55
CA ILE A 201 0.67 11.03 -11.04
C ILE A 201 0.88 12.41 -10.42
N PRO A 202 0.34 13.49 -11.00
CA PRO A 202 0.36 14.80 -10.35
C PRO A 202 -0.32 14.74 -8.98
N LEU A 203 0.33 15.29 -7.96
CA LEU A 203 -0.20 15.29 -6.59
C LEU A 203 -1.55 16.01 -6.49
N LEU A 204 -1.77 17.02 -7.34
CA LEU A 204 -3.01 17.79 -7.41
C LEU A 204 -4.22 16.95 -7.84
N ASP A 205 -3.99 15.83 -8.53
CA ASP A 205 -5.07 14.91 -8.93
C ASP A 205 -5.48 13.97 -7.80
N LEU A 206 -4.75 13.97 -6.67
CA LEU A 206 -4.89 12.98 -5.61
C LEU A 206 -5.67 13.51 -4.40
N ASN A 207 -6.90 13.02 -4.29
CA ASN A 207 -7.72 13.22 -3.08
C ASN A 207 -7.48 12.13 -2.02
N LYS A 208 -6.93 10.97 -2.41
CA LYS A 208 -6.66 9.83 -1.53
C LYS A 208 -5.30 9.22 -1.89
N PRO A 209 -4.59 8.58 -0.95
CA PRO A 209 -3.26 8.02 -1.19
C PRO A 209 -3.29 6.63 -1.86
N ILE A 210 -4.40 6.34 -2.54
CA ILE A 210 -4.73 5.05 -3.14
C ILE A 210 -5.60 5.30 -4.38
N LEU A 211 -5.33 4.57 -5.46
CA LEU A 211 -6.09 4.63 -6.70
C LEU A 211 -6.52 3.24 -7.16
N HIS A 212 -7.67 3.17 -7.82
CA HIS A 212 -8.06 1.98 -8.55
C HIS A 212 -7.13 1.75 -9.74
N ARG A 213 -6.75 0.51 -10.04
CA ARG A 213 -5.83 0.15 -11.13
C ARG A 213 -6.30 0.69 -12.48
N GLY A 214 -7.59 0.56 -12.78
CA GLY A 214 -8.20 1.14 -13.99
C GLY A 214 -8.04 2.65 -14.13
N ALA A 215 -7.90 3.40 -13.02
CA ALA A 215 -7.68 4.85 -13.06
C ALA A 215 -6.22 5.24 -13.32
N LEU A 216 -5.27 4.30 -13.14
CA LEU A 216 -3.84 4.57 -13.40
C LEU A 216 -3.54 4.74 -14.89
N GLY A 217 -4.38 4.20 -15.77
CA GLY A 217 -4.11 4.18 -17.22
C GLY A 217 -3.80 5.55 -17.82
N LYS A 218 -4.48 6.62 -17.37
CA LYS A 218 -4.24 8.00 -17.86
C LYS A 218 -2.90 8.59 -17.42
N TYR A 219 -2.24 8.01 -16.42
CA TYR A 219 -0.94 8.43 -15.90
C TYR A 219 0.22 7.59 -16.42
N ARG A 220 -0.05 6.65 -17.33
CA ARG A 220 0.94 5.69 -17.80
C ARG A 220 2.09 6.39 -18.53
N LYS A 221 3.30 6.02 -18.15
CA LYS A 221 4.56 6.41 -18.77
C LYS A 221 5.24 5.17 -19.37
N LYS A 222 5.85 5.31 -20.55
CA LYS A 222 6.69 4.25 -21.10
C LYS A 222 7.96 4.12 -20.26
N VAL A 223 8.24 2.92 -19.76
CA VAL A 223 9.37 2.62 -18.86
C VAL A 223 10.70 3.07 -19.48
N ASP A 224 10.93 2.81 -20.75
CA ASP A 224 12.20 3.15 -21.43
C ASP A 224 12.35 4.62 -21.83
N SER A 225 11.33 5.45 -21.61
CA SER A 225 11.37 6.86 -22.04
C SER A 225 11.83 7.79 -20.92
N ASP A 226 12.63 8.77 -21.29
CA ASP A 226 13.08 9.84 -20.40
C ASP A 226 11.92 10.72 -19.95
N PHE A 227 12.12 11.40 -18.81
CA PHE A 227 11.14 12.27 -18.22
C PHE A 227 11.33 13.70 -18.72
N PHE A 228 10.22 14.35 -19.06
CA PHE A 228 10.19 15.74 -19.48
C PHE A 228 9.25 16.53 -18.58
N PHE A 229 9.79 17.59 -17.97
CA PHE A 229 8.99 18.53 -17.21
C PHE A 229 8.54 19.70 -18.12
N ASP A 230 7.24 19.81 -18.31
CA ASP A 230 6.58 20.91 -18.98
C ASP A 230 6.27 22.02 -17.96
N GLN A 231 7.17 22.99 -17.91
CA GLN A 231 7.15 24.17 -17.05
C GLN A 231 5.96 25.10 -17.29
N GLU A 232 5.37 25.10 -18.49
CA GLU A 232 4.21 25.93 -18.81
C GLU A 232 2.94 25.30 -18.25
N LEU A 233 2.84 23.97 -18.34
CA LEU A 233 1.70 23.20 -17.84
C LEU A 233 1.87 22.69 -16.41
N ASN A 234 3.05 22.89 -15.80
CA ASN A 234 3.45 22.27 -14.54
C ASN A 234 3.21 20.76 -14.52
N ASN A 235 3.56 20.08 -15.60
CA ASN A 235 3.28 18.67 -15.80
C ASN A 235 4.55 17.87 -16.10
N LEU A 236 4.64 16.65 -15.57
CA LEU A 236 5.75 15.73 -15.81
C LEU A 236 5.27 14.58 -16.69
N ARG A 237 5.98 14.31 -17.79
CA ARG A 237 5.56 13.34 -18.82
C ARG A 237 6.67 12.46 -19.35
#